data_AF-A0A7C3M0S9-F1
#
_entry.id   AF-A0A7C3M0S9-F1
#
_cell.length_a   1.000
_cell.length_b   1.000
_cell.length_c   1.000
_cell.angle_alpha   90.00
_cell.angle_beta   90.00
_cell.angle_gamma   90.00
#
_symmetry.space_group_name_H-M   'P 1'
#
loop_
_entity.id
_entity.type
_entity.pdbx_description
1 polymer ?
#
loop_
_entity_poly.entity_id
_entity_poly.type
_entity_poly.pdbx_seq_one_letter_code
_entity_poly.pdbx_strand_id
1 'polypeptide(L)'
;MTKVQKYLEALKTFDDWVIVSEWATRVGELYPDLLALANQQAANQLNDTTGLRELAARISSRLSTGKFTEVEIDDSERPRKVRYFSEAQKEERIEEELEADVEPLTRKEKIDRDSEKLTTYEQYRVDEFYALSTQFKKYFDLDFEVDHAKALLNKEDAGLHHPDNMQLLIKAHNAKKNKKNWKRFSFEEQKQYIEQVVALQTTIASRLEIDLVDEVLDSLFEKLERVY
;
A
#
# COMPACT_ATOMS: atom_id res chain seq x y z
N MET A 1 37.21 -1.80 -14.92
CA MET A 1 36.10 -1.99 -13.97
C MET A 1 36.66 -1.95 -12.54
N THR A 2 36.14 -1.09 -11.67
CA THR A 2 36.54 -1.03 -10.26
C THR A 2 36.01 -2.25 -9.49
N LYS A 3 36.54 -2.54 -8.29
CA LYS A 3 36.01 -3.61 -7.43
C LYS A 3 34.53 -3.41 -7.09
N VAL A 4 34.12 -2.14 -6.89
CA VAL A 4 32.73 -1.76 -6.62
C VAL A 4 31.83 -2.08 -7.82
N GLN A 5 32.27 -1.71 -9.02
CA GLN A 5 31.53 -2.05 -10.25
C GLN A 5 31.43 -3.57 -10.45
N LYS A 6 32.52 -4.32 -10.25
CA LYS A 6 32.48 -5.79 -10.30
C LYS A 6 31.46 -6.38 -9.31
N TYR A 7 31.37 -5.84 -8.09
CA TYR A 7 30.36 -6.28 -7.14
C TYR A 7 28.94 -5.97 -7.64
N LEU A 8 28.68 -4.74 -8.11
CA LEU A 8 27.37 -4.37 -8.66
C LEU A 8 26.98 -5.24 -9.85
N GLU A 9 27.88 -5.51 -10.79
CA GLU A 9 27.63 -6.39 -11.94
C GLU A 9 27.23 -7.80 -11.49
N ALA A 10 27.83 -8.33 -10.42
CA ALA A 10 27.41 -9.60 -9.87
C ALA A 10 26.00 -9.55 -9.24
N LEU A 11 25.65 -8.43 -8.58
CA LEU A 11 24.32 -8.25 -8.00
C LEU A 11 23.23 -8.16 -9.06
N LYS A 12 23.52 -7.50 -10.19
CA LYS A 12 22.61 -7.39 -11.35
C LYS A 12 22.22 -8.74 -11.96
N THR A 13 22.95 -9.81 -11.66
CA THR A 13 22.62 -11.16 -12.17
C THR A 13 21.53 -11.86 -11.36
N PHE A 14 21.06 -11.25 -10.27
CA PHE A 14 19.92 -11.74 -9.50
C PHE A 14 18.66 -10.95 -9.85
N ASP A 15 17.56 -11.68 -10.04
CA ASP A 15 16.25 -11.09 -10.33
C ASP A 15 15.47 -10.71 -9.06
N ASP A 16 15.94 -11.15 -7.88
CA ASP A 16 15.24 -10.98 -6.60
C ASP A 16 16.23 -10.66 -5.45
N TRP A 17 15.68 -10.41 -4.26
CA TRP A 17 16.39 -10.21 -3.01
C TRP A 17 17.34 -11.36 -2.69
N VAL A 18 18.59 -11.01 -2.40
CA VAL A 18 19.63 -11.97 -1.98
C VAL A 18 20.30 -11.54 -0.71
N ILE A 19 20.89 -12.49 0.00
CA ILE A 19 21.72 -12.17 1.16
C ILE A 19 23.16 -11.89 0.70
N VAL A 20 23.90 -11.11 1.51
CA VAL A 20 25.26 -10.69 1.14
C VAL A 20 26.22 -11.86 0.87
N SER A 21 26.01 -13.03 1.49
CA SER A 21 26.82 -14.22 1.23
C SER A 21 26.55 -14.85 -0.14
N GLU A 22 25.31 -14.83 -0.63
CA GLU A 22 24.96 -15.28 -1.99
C GLU A 22 25.56 -14.33 -3.02
N TRP A 23 25.45 -13.03 -2.76
CA TRP A 23 26.10 -12.02 -3.59
C TRP A 23 27.64 -12.21 -3.63
N ALA A 24 28.28 -12.44 -2.49
CA ALA A 24 29.71 -12.72 -2.42
C ALA A 24 30.13 -13.98 -3.20
N THR A 25 29.29 -15.01 -3.16
CA THR A 25 29.49 -16.25 -3.94
C THR A 25 29.47 -15.94 -5.43
N ARG A 26 28.45 -15.20 -5.88
CA ARG A 26 28.32 -14.79 -7.28
C ARG A 26 29.46 -13.90 -7.77
N VAL A 27 29.96 -13.01 -6.92
CA VAL A 27 31.18 -12.23 -7.19
C VAL A 27 32.37 -13.15 -7.41
N GLY A 28 32.53 -14.20 -6.59
CA GLY A 28 33.63 -15.15 -6.73
C GLY A 28 33.55 -15.99 -8.01
N GLU A 29 32.34 -16.35 -8.44
CA GLU A 29 32.10 -17.06 -9.70
C GLU A 29 32.42 -16.20 -10.92
N LEU A 30 31.95 -14.95 -10.95
CA LEU A 30 32.12 -14.04 -12.10
C LEU A 30 33.51 -13.41 -12.15
N TYR A 31 34.18 -13.26 -10.99
CA TYR A 31 35.51 -12.67 -10.88
C TYR A 31 36.44 -13.56 -10.04
N PRO A 32 36.93 -14.69 -10.61
CA PRO A 32 37.78 -15.63 -9.89
C PRO A 32 39.09 -15.01 -9.37
N ASP A 33 39.59 -13.96 -10.04
CA ASP A 33 40.75 -13.19 -9.61
C ASP A 33 40.55 -12.55 -8.22
N LEU A 34 39.34 -12.03 -7.96
CA LEU A 34 38.98 -11.45 -6.67
C LEU A 34 38.87 -12.52 -5.58
N LEU A 35 38.34 -13.70 -5.92
CA LEU A 35 38.23 -14.82 -4.97
C LEU A 35 39.61 -15.39 -4.64
N ALA A 36 40.49 -15.56 -5.63
CA ALA A 36 41.86 -16.03 -5.41
C ALA A 36 42.64 -15.09 -4.48
N LEU A 37 42.55 -13.77 -4.72
CA LEU A 37 43.16 -12.77 -3.85
C LEU A 37 42.55 -12.80 -2.43
N ALA A 38 41.23 -12.93 -2.33
CA ALA A 38 40.55 -13.03 -1.04
C ALA A 38 40.96 -14.29 -0.26
N ASN A 39 41.16 -15.43 -0.94
CA ASN A 39 41.66 -16.67 -0.32
C ASN A 39 43.10 -16.51 0.18
N GLN A 40 43.98 -15.89 -0.60
CA GLN A 40 45.35 -15.60 -0.16
C GLN A 40 45.37 -14.70 1.08
N GLN A 41 44.49 -13.70 1.11
CA GLN A 41 44.38 -12.79 2.25
C GLN A 41 43.76 -13.48 3.47
N ALA A 42 42.75 -14.33 3.27
CA ALA A 42 42.12 -15.14 4.32
C ALA A 42 43.14 -16.05 5.01
N ALA A 43 44.05 -16.68 4.25
CA ALA A 43 45.10 -17.54 4.80
C ALA A 43 46.12 -16.79 5.70
N ASN A 44 46.22 -15.48 5.56
CA ASN A 44 47.11 -14.63 6.36
C ASN A 44 46.41 -14.00 7.59
N GLN A 45 45.13 -14.31 7.83
CA GLN A 45 44.38 -13.79 8.98
C GLN A 45 44.68 -14.60 10.25
N LEU A 46 44.60 -13.93 11.40
CA LEU A 46 44.75 -14.56 12.72
C LEU A 46 43.60 -15.54 13.04
N ASN A 47 42.41 -15.27 12.52
CA ASN A 47 41.22 -16.10 12.71
C ASN A 47 40.92 -16.89 11.44
N ASP A 48 40.44 -18.12 11.61
CA ASP A 48 40.05 -18.98 10.48
C ASP A 48 38.89 -18.35 9.68
N THR A 49 39.14 -18.08 8.40
CA THR A 49 38.19 -17.43 7.49
C THR A 49 38.41 -17.95 6.05
N THR A 50 37.47 -17.65 5.17
CA THR A 50 37.53 -18.06 3.75
C THR A 50 37.47 -16.82 2.85
N GLY A 51 37.95 -16.93 1.62
CA GLY A 51 37.85 -15.82 0.66
C GLY A 51 36.41 -15.37 0.42
N LEU A 52 35.43 -16.26 0.48
CA LEU A 52 34.01 -15.92 0.40
C LEU A 52 33.51 -15.12 1.61
N ARG A 53 33.92 -15.50 2.84
CA ARG A 53 33.61 -14.71 4.05
C ARG A 53 34.24 -13.33 4.00
N GLU A 54 35.48 -13.24 3.52
CA GLU A 54 36.18 -11.97 3.29
C GLU A 54 35.47 -11.09 2.25
N LEU A 55 35.02 -11.67 1.13
CA LEU A 55 34.24 -10.96 0.12
C LEU A 55 32.89 -10.47 0.69
N ALA A 56 32.17 -11.31 1.45
CA ALA A 56 30.93 -10.92 2.09
C ALA A 56 31.12 -9.78 3.11
N ALA A 57 32.19 -9.83 3.92
CA ALA A 57 32.54 -8.76 4.86
C ALA A 57 32.88 -7.44 4.14
N ARG A 58 33.60 -7.53 3.02
CA ARG A 58 33.97 -6.38 2.16
C ARG A 58 32.77 -5.73 1.47
N ILE A 59 31.84 -6.55 0.99
CA ILE A 59 30.57 -6.07 0.41
C ILE A 59 29.75 -5.39 1.51
N SER A 60 29.61 -6.07 2.66
CA SER A 60 28.92 -5.57 3.85
C SER A 60 29.44 -4.22 4.33
N SER A 61 30.75 -4.05 4.39
CA SER A 61 31.39 -2.80 4.79
C SER A 61 31.06 -1.67 3.81
N ARG A 62 31.12 -1.94 2.49
CA ARG A 62 30.82 -0.94 1.46
C ARG A 62 29.35 -0.52 1.46
N LEU A 63 28.44 -1.47 1.66
CA LEU A 63 27.00 -1.22 1.84
C LEU A 63 26.77 -0.25 3.00
N SER A 64 27.32 -0.55 4.18
CA SER A 64 27.16 0.30 5.36
C SER A 64 27.76 1.70 5.22
N THR A 65 28.76 1.88 4.35
CA THR A 65 29.33 3.21 4.04
C THR A 65 28.60 3.96 2.91
N GLY A 66 27.48 3.43 2.41
CA GLY A 66 26.71 4.08 1.34
C GLY A 66 27.41 4.11 -0.03
N LYS A 67 28.35 3.19 -0.28
CA LYS A 67 29.11 3.15 -1.56
C LYS A 67 28.36 2.49 -2.72
N PHE A 68 27.15 2.01 -2.47
CA PHE A 68 26.27 1.44 -3.48
C PHE A 68 24.98 2.25 -3.47
N THR A 69 24.85 3.17 -4.42
CA THR A 69 23.66 4.02 -4.56
C THR A 69 22.52 3.31 -5.26
N GLU A 70 22.81 2.20 -5.93
CA GLU A 70 21.93 1.39 -6.76
C GLU A 70 21.55 0.05 -6.07
N VAL A 71 21.69 -0.01 -4.74
CA VAL A 71 21.39 -1.20 -3.94
C VAL A 71 20.38 -0.88 -2.86
N GLU A 72 19.25 -1.58 -2.91
CA GLU A 72 18.22 -1.50 -1.89
C GLU A 72 18.57 -2.46 -0.77
N ILE A 73 18.32 -2.06 0.47
CA ILE A 73 18.65 -2.83 1.67
C ILE A 73 17.36 -3.02 2.45
N ASP A 74 16.99 -4.28 2.65
CA ASP A 74 15.94 -4.68 3.59
C ASP A 74 16.62 -5.19 4.87
N ASP A 75 16.46 -4.41 5.94
CA ASP A 75 16.98 -4.69 7.27
C ASP A 75 15.91 -5.15 8.27
N SER A 76 14.69 -5.43 7.80
CA SER A 76 13.58 -5.93 8.62
C SER A 76 13.85 -7.33 9.21
N GLU A 77 14.65 -8.14 8.50
CA GLU A 77 15.03 -9.49 8.89
C GLU A 77 16.55 -9.71 8.89
N ARG A 78 17.02 -10.71 9.65
CA ARG A 78 18.42 -11.16 9.63
C ARG A 78 18.52 -12.58 9.06
N PRO A 79 19.47 -12.84 8.14
CA PRO A 79 20.43 -11.90 7.53
C PRO A 79 19.75 -10.88 6.61
N ARG A 80 20.27 -9.63 6.61
CA ARG A 80 19.76 -8.54 5.76
C ARG A 80 19.76 -8.94 4.29
N LYS A 81 18.72 -8.54 3.57
CA LYS A 81 18.57 -8.80 2.14
C LYS A 81 18.93 -7.55 1.34
N VAL A 82 19.47 -7.75 0.15
CA VAL A 82 19.80 -6.69 -0.78
C VAL A 82 19.34 -7.06 -2.19
N ARG A 83 18.98 -6.07 -2.99
CA ARG A 83 18.78 -6.24 -4.44
C ARG A 83 19.35 -5.06 -5.20
N TYR A 84 19.70 -5.29 -6.46
CA TYR A 84 19.98 -4.20 -7.37
C TYR A 84 18.67 -3.50 -7.76
N PHE A 85 18.69 -2.17 -7.82
CA PHE A 85 17.62 -1.40 -8.45
C PHE A 85 18.23 -0.46 -9.49
N SER A 86 17.58 -0.39 -10.65
CA SER A 86 18.00 0.46 -11.77
C SER A 86 17.60 1.92 -11.53
N GLU A 87 18.26 2.86 -12.22
CA GLU A 87 17.85 4.27 -12.19
C GLU A 87 16.41 4.45 -12.71
N ALA A 88 15.94 3.63 -13.65
CA ALA A 88 14.54 3.65 -14.10
C ALA A 88 13.56 3.31 -12.97
N GLN A 89 13.85 2.29 -12.16
CA GLN A 89 13.04 1.92 -11.00
C GLN A 89 13.08 3.01 -9.90
N LYS A 90 14.18 3.76 -9.83
CA LYS A 90 14.31 4.89 -8.90
C LYS A 90 13.47 6.09 -9.35
N GLU A 91 13.49 6.42 -10.64
CA GLU A 91 12.65 7.46 -11.21
C GLU A 91 11.16 7.13 -11.05
N GLU A 92 10.77 5.89 -11.35
CA GLU A 92 9.38 5.41 -11.15
C GLU A 92 8.95 5.55 -9.69
N ARG A 93 9.79 5.16 -8.73
CA ARG A 93 9.48 5.31 -7.30
C ARG A 93 9.37 6.77 -6.88
N ILE A 94 10.27 7.65 -7.35
CA ILE A 94 10.19 9.08 -7.05
C ILE A 94 8.88 9.65 -7.62
N GLU A 95 8.49 9.23 -8.82
CA GLU A 95 7.22 9.62 -9.42
C GLU A 95 6.03 9.12 -8.59
N GLU A 96 6.04 7.87 -8.12
CA GLU A 96 5.01 7.32 -7.24
C GLU A 96 4.91 8.07 -5.89
N GLU A 97 6.05 8.38 -5.26
CA GLU A 97 6.12 9.13 -4.00
C GLU A 97 5.58 10.55 -4.19
N LEU A 98 5.98 11.23 -5.27
CA LEU A 98 5.46 12.55 -5.64
C LEU A 98 3.96 12.50 -5.96
N GLU A 99 3.48 11.48 -6.68
CA GLU A 99 2.06 11.29 -6.98
C GLU A 99 1.25 11.11 -5.69
N ALA A 100 1.76 10.31 -4.75
CA ALA A 100 1.13 10.08 -3.45
C ALA A 100 1.04 11.36 -2.59
N ASP A 101 2.06 12.23 -2.65
CA ASP A 101 2.07 13.50 -1.92
C ASP A 101 1.06 14.52 -2.49
N VAL A 102 0.88 14.57 -3.81
CA VAL A 102 -0.11 15.47 -4.44
C VAL A 102 -1.53 14.91 -4.43
N GLU A 103 -1.69 13.58 -4.28
CA GLU A 103 -2.98 12.89 -4.30
C GLU A 103 -4.06 13.53 -3.42
N PRO A 104 -3.78 13.88 -2.14
CA PRO A 104 -4.77 14.49 -1.25
C PRO A 104 -5.25 15.86 -1.75
N LEU A 105 -4.33 16.67 -2.30
CA LEU A 105 -4.65 17.99 -2.85
C LEU A 105 -5.52 17.85 -4.09
N THR A 106 -5.12 16.98 -5.03
CA THR A 106 -5.90 16.72 -6.25
C THR A 106 -7.28 16.15 -5.94
N ARG A 107 -7.41 15.29 -4.91
CA ARG A 107 -8.73 14.79 -4.48
C ARG A 107 -9.61 15.93 -3.99
N LYS A 108 -9.09 16.79 -3.12
CA LYS A 108 -9.83 17.93 -2.57
C LYS A 108 -10.28 18.88 -3.67
N GLU A 109 -9.38 19.24 -4.59
CA GLU A 109 -9.71 20.11 -5.72
C GLU A 109 -10.83 19.55 -6.60
N LYS A 110 -10.82 18.22 -6.85
CA LYS A 110 -11.90 17.55 -7.59
C LYS A 110 -13.23 17.59 -6.84
N ILE A 111 -13.20 17.35 -5.53
CA ILE A 111 -14.40 17.42 -4.68
C ILE A 111 -14.96 18.85 -4.73
N ASP A 112 -14.16 19.86 -4.43
CA ASP A 112 -14.59 21.26 -4.38
C ASP A 112 -15.22 21.69 -5.73
N ARG A 113 -14.55 21.39 -6.84
CA ARG A 113 -15.03 21.69 -8.19
C ARG A 113 -16.34 20.99 -8.55
N ASP A 114 -16.49 19.74 -8.15
CA ASP A 114 -17.69 18.95 -8.47
C ASP A 114 -18.85 19.36 -7.56
N SER A 115 -18.58 19.66 -6.28
CA SER A 115 -19.55 20.20 -5.31
C SER A 115 -20.14 21.54 -5.76
N GLU A 116 -19.36 22.41 -6.40
CA GLU A 116 -19.86 23.68 -6.97
C GLU A 116 -20.96 23.48 -8.03
N LYS A 117 -21.07 22.30 -8.63
CA LYS A 117 -22.04 21.99 -9.68
C LYS A 117 -23.28 21.26 -9.17
N LEU A 118 -23.29 20.86 -7.90
CA LEU A 118 -24.42 20.13 -7.32
C LEU A 118 -25.61 21.07 -7.14
N THR A 119 -26.79 20.57 -7.47
CA THR A 119 -28.05 21.17 -7.06
C THR A 119 -28.21 21.06 -5.55
N THR A 120 -29.12 21.85 -4.97
CA THR A 120 -29.46 21.75 -3.53
C THR A 120 -29.87 20.33 -3.14
N TYR A 121 -30.62 19.63 -3.99
CA TYR A 121 -31.06 18.28 -3.70
C TYR A 121 -29.92 17.26 -3.77
N GLU A 122 -29.01 17.40 -4.72
CA GLU A 122 -27.83 16.52 -4.80
C GLU A 122 -26.87 16.76 -3.63
N GLN A 123 -26.65 18.01 -3.25
CA GLN A 123 -25.84 18.33 -2.05
C GLN A 123 -26.47 17.73 -0.79
N TYR A 124 -27.79 17.84 -0.63
CA TYR A 124 -28.51 17.19 0.47
C TYR A 124 -28.27 15.67 0.48
N ARG A 125 -28.34 15.00 -0.66
CA ARG A 125 -28.06 13.54 -0.76
C ARG A 125 -26.63 13.22 -0.33
N VAL A 126 -25.63 14.02 -0.74
CA VAL A 126 -24.24 13.86 -0.30
C VAL A 126 -24.12 13.99 1.22
N ASP A 127 -24.71 15.04 1.79
CA ASP A 127 -24.67 15.30 3.22
C ASP A 127 -25.31 14.15 4.01
N GLU A 128 -26.41 13.60 3.52
CA GLU A 128 -27.08 12.44 4.12
C GLU A 128 -26.23 11.16 4.07
N PHE A 129 -25.45 10.91 3.00
CA PHE A 129 -24.50 9.77 3.00
C PHE A 129 -23.49 9.87 4.14
N TYR A 130 -22.92 11.06 4.39
CA TYR A 130 -22.00 11.29 5.51
C TYR A 130 -22.70 11.22 6.87
N ALA A 131 -23.93 11.73 6.96
CA ALA A 131 -24.73 11.67 8.18
C ALA A 131 -25.07 10.21 8.54
N LEU A 132 -25.43 9.39 7.55
CA LEU A 132 -25.69 7.96 7.72
C LEU A 132 -24.45 7.20 8.20
N SER A 133 -23.29 7.42 7.56
CA SER A 133 -22.01 6.86 8.02
C SER A 133 -21.74 7.17 9.50
N THR A 134 -21.92 8.43 9.90
CA THR A 134 -21.75 8.87 11.30
C THR A 134 -22.77 8.22 12.24
N GLN A 135 -24.02 8.07 11.81
CA GLN A 135 -25.09 7.45 12.61
C GLN A 135 -24.86 5.95 12.79
N PHE A 136 -24.43 5.23 11.75
CA PHE A 136 -24.04 3.82 11.87
C PHE A 136 -22.88 3.64 12.86
N LYS A 137 -21.88 4.50 12.81
CA LYS A 137 -20.77 4.45 13.79
C LYS A 137 -21.27 4.71 15.20
N LYS A 138 -22.14 5.70 15.40
CA LYS A 138 -22.64 6.08 16.72
C LYS A 138 -23.53 5.01 17.38
N TYR A 139 -24.45 4.41 16.62
CA TYR A 139 -25.48 3.52 17.18
C TYR A 139 -25.13 2.04 17.06
N PHE A 140 -24.26 1.66 16.12
CA PHE A 140 -23.93 0.26 15.84
C PHE A 140 -22.42 -0.03 15.94
N ASP A 141 -21.61 0.97 16.26
CA ASP A 141 -20.12 0.93 16.21
C ASP A 141 -19.55 0.53 14.84
N LEU A 142 -20.35 0.68 13.78
CA LEU A 142 -19.99 0.31 12.42
C LEU A 142 -19.37 1.49 11.66
N ASP A 143 -18.09 1.37 11.34
CA ASP A 143 -17.32 2.41 10.64
C ASP A 143 -17.43 2.23 9.11
N PHE A 144 -18.54 2.72 8.54
CA PHE A 144 -18.72 2.82 7.10
C PHE A 144 -18.09 4.12 6.57
N GLU A 145 -17.28 4.00 5.53
CA GLU A 145 -16.76 5.12 4.76
C GLU A 145 -17.70 5.42 3.58
N VAL A 146 -17.89 6.71 3.28
CA VAL A 146 -18.56 7.14 2.04
C VAL A 146 -17.55 7.00 0.90
N ASP A 147 -17.76 6.04 0.02
CA ASP A 147 -16.89 5.71 -1.10
C ASP A 147 -17.50 6.17 -2.43
N HIS A 148 -16.63 6.51 -3.39
CA HIS A 148 -16.99 6.78 -4.78
C HIS A 148 -16.89 5.50 -5.61
N ALA A 149 -17.99 4.95 -6.09
CA ALA A 149 -18.04 3.72 -6.89
C ALA A 149 -17.05 3.77 -8.07
N LYS A 150 -17.08 4.84 -8.87
CA LYS A 150 -15.95 5.25 -9.70
C LYS A 150 -15.03 6.14 -8.90
N ALA A 151 -13.78 5.71 -8.71
CA ALA A 151 -12.81 6.45 -7.91
C ALA A 151 -12.49 7.80 -8.54
N LEU A 152 -12.43 8.86 -7.73
CA LEU A 152 -12.13 10.23 -8.19
C LEU A 152 -10.77 10.34 -8.89
N LEU A 153 -9.82 9.48 -8.51
CA LEU A 153 -8.43 9.50 -8.99
C LEU A 153 -8.09 8.28 -9.84
N ASN A 154 -9.10 7.62 -10.39
CA ASN A 154 -8.85 6.61 -11.42
C ASN A 154 -8.18 7.27 -12.64
N LYS A 155 -7.13 6.65 -13.19
CA LYS A 155 -6.33 7.22 -14.30
C LYS A 155 -7.05 7.15 -15.66
N GLU A 156 -7.98 6.23 -15.84
CA GLU A 156 -8.64 5.96 -17.12
C GLU A 156 -10.08 6.48 -17.15
N ASP A 157 -10.85 6.22 -16.09
CA ASP A 157 -12.28 6.52 -16.00
C ASP A 157 -12.60 7.10 -14.61
N ALA A 158 -12.18 8.34 -14.37
CA ALA A 158 -12.40 9.03 -13.11
C ALA A 158 -13.90 9.32 -12.87
N GLY A 159 -14.36 8.99 -11.66
CA GLY A 159 -15.70 9.38 -11.19
C GLY A 159 -15.79 10.84 -10.76
N LEU A 160 -17.02 11.32 -10.59
CA LEU A 160 -17.33 12.63 -10.03
C LEU A 160 -17.66 12.53 -8.54
N HIS A 161 -17.45 13.63 -7.80
CA HIS A 161 -18.03 13.78 -6.47
C HIS A 161 -19.53 14.11 -6.60
N HIS A 162 -20.35 13.06 -6.72
CA HIS A 162 -21.79 13.14 -6.95
C HIS A 162 -22.51 12.03 -6.18
N PRO A 163 -23.73 12.23 -5.64
CA PRO A 163 -24.44 11.21 -4.85
C PRO A 163 -24.73 9.92 -5.63
N ASP A 164 -24.97 10.00 -6.95
CA ASP A 164 -25.13 8.81 -7.83
C ASP A 164 -23.81 8.05 -8.07
N ASN A 165 -22.71 8.52 -7.50
CA ASN A 165 -21.44 7.82 -7.46
C ASN A 165 -21.08 7.39 -6.03
N MET A 166 -21.92 7.66 -5.02
CA MET A 166 -21.64 7.34 -3.62
C MET A 166 -22.26 6.01 -3.19
N GLN A 167 -21.57 5.34 -2.28
CA GLN A 167 -21.98 4.11 -1.60
C GLN A 167 -21.27 3.99 -0.25
N LEU A 168 -21.79 3.16 0.66
CA LEU A 168 -21.20 2.94 1.98
C LEU A 168 -20.43 1.62 1.99
N LEU A 169 -19.15 1.67 2.38
CA LEU A 169 -18.27 0.50 2.49
C LEU A 169 -17.55 0.50 3.83
N ILE A 170 -17.37 -0.66 4.46
CA ILE A 170 -16.44 -0.73 5.60
C ILE A 170 -15.01 -0.50 5.10
N LYS A 171 -14.18 0.10 5.96
CA LYS A 171 -12.78 0.46 5.66
C LYS A 171 -11.97 -0.67 5.01
N ALA A 172 -12.11 -1.90 5.50
CA ALA A 172 -11.40 -3.06 4.96
C ALA A 172 -11.75 -3.34 3.49
N HIS A 173 -13.01 -3.15 3.10
CA HIS A 173 -13.46 -3.35 1.72
C HIS A 173 -13.09 -2.16 0.84
N ASN A 174 -13.19 -0.94 1.34
CA ASN A 174 -12.75 0.26 0.62
C ASN A 174 -11.23 0.19 0.31
N ALA A 175 -10.42 -0.26 1.27
CA ALA A 175 -8.99 -0.49 1.06
C ALA A 175 -8.70 -1.51 -0.06
N LYS A 176 -9.55 -2.52 -0.24
CA LYS A 176 -9.42 -3.49 -1.35
C LYS A 176 -9.82 -2.89 -2.69
N LYS A 177 -10.79 -1.97 -2.72
CA LYS A 177 -11.17 -1.21 -3.92
C LYS A 177 -10.05 -0.27 -4.35
N ASN A 178 -9.49 0.52 -3.42
CA ASN A 178 -8.41 1.48 -3.69
C ASN A 178 -8.80 2.43 -4.86
N LYS A 179 -7.89 2.72 -5.81
CA LYS A 179 -8.12 3.56 -7.00
C LYS A 179 -8.95 2.89 -8.10
N LYS A 180 -9.43 1.66 -7.89
CA LYS A 180 -10.22 0.92 -8.89
C LYS A 180 -11.68 1.35 -8.85
N ASN A 181 -12.33 1.28 -10.01
CA ASN A 181 -13.77 1.47 -10.11
C ASN A 181 -14.48 0.17 -9.75
N TRP A 182 -15.53 0.28 -8.94
CA TRP A 182 -16.50 -0.76 -8.71
C TRP A 182 -17.84 -0.34 -9.32
N LYS A 183 -18.69 -1.33 -9.61
CA LYS A 183 -20.08 -1.03 -9.94
C LYS A 183 -20.74 -0.44 -8.68
N ARG A 184 -21.40 0.71 -8.81
CA ARG A 184 -22.19 1.28 -7.71
C ARG A 184 -23.27 0.27 -7.33
N PHE A 185 -23.42 0.03 -6.04
CA PHE A 185 -24.56 -0.74 -5.54
C PHE A 185 -25.88 -0.07 -5.95
N SER A 186 -26.86 -0.87 -6.33
CA SER A 186 -28.26 -0.49 -6.23
C SER A 186 -28.63 -0.31 -4.74
N PHE A 187 -29.76 0.35 -4.47
CA PHE A 187 -30.25 0.47 -3.11
C PHE A 187 -30.38 -0.90 -2.42
N GLU A 188 -30.97 -1.89 -3.11
CA GLU A 188 -31.14 -3.24 -2.56
C GLU A 188 -29.80 -3.92 -2.25
N GLU A 189 -28.80 -3.77 -3.14
CA GLU A 189 -27.44 -4.30 -2.89
C GLU A 189 -26.79 -3.60 -1.67
N GLN A 190 -26.95 -2.28 -1.54
CA GLN A 190 -26.39 -1.52 -0.41
C GLN A 190 -27.08 -1.88 0.91
N LYS A 191 -28.40 -2.01 0.90
CA LYS A 191 -29.20 -2.43 2.06
C LYS A 191 -28.76 -3.82 2.51
N GLN A 192 -28.75 -4.79 1.59
CA GLN A 192 -28.32 -6.15 1.89
C GLN A 192 -26.88 -6.19 2.42
N TYR A 193 -25.98 -5.40 1.83
CA TYR A 193 -24.60 -5.29 2.31
C TYR A 193 -24.52 -4.81 3.77
N ILE A 194 -25.24 -3.74 4.11
CA ILE A 194 -25.27 -3.19 5.47
C ILE A 194 -25.89 -4.21 6.44
N GLU A 195 -27.00 -4.86 6.08
CA GLU A 195 -27.64 -5.89 6.90
C GLU A 195 -26.68 -7.03 7.25
N GLN A 196 -25.87 -7.49 6.28
CA GLN A 196 -24.86 -8.54 6.53
C GLN A 196 -23.77 -8.07 7.49
N VAL A 197 -23.33 -6.82 7.40
CA VAL A 197 -22.35 -6.24 8.32
C VAL A 197 -22.94 -6.08 9.73
N VAL A 198 -24.20 -5.63 9.84
CA VAL A 198 -24.92 -5.53 11.12
C VAL A 198 -25.13 -6.90 11.74
N ALA A 199 -25.48 -7.93 10.96
CA ALA A 199 -25.63 -9.30 11.45
C ALA A 199 -24.32 -9.86 12.03
N LEU A 200 -23.19 -9.58 11.36
CA LEU A 200 -21.87 -9.91 11.89
C LEU A 200 -21.60 -9.18 13.23
N GLN A 201 -21.89 -7.89 13.29
CA GLN A 201 -21.75 -7.09 14.52
C GLN A 201 -22.63 -7.65 15.66
N THR A 202 -23.86 -8.04 15.35
CA THR A 202 -24.81 -8.66 16.29
C THR A 202 -24.24 -9.91 16.94
N THR A 203 -23.48 -10.71 16.19
CA THR A 203 -22.83 -11.93 16.71
C THR A 203 -21.82 -11.65 17.82
N ILE A 204 -21.25 -10.44 17.85
CA ILE A 204 -20.26 -10.00 18.84
C ILE A 204 -20.73 -8.85 19.72
N ALA A 205 -21.95 -8.34 19.52
CA ALA A 205 -22.47 -7.13 20.17
C ALA A 205 -22.42 -7.21 21.71
N SER A 206 -22.76 -8.36 22.29
CA SER A 206 -22.66 -8.58 23.74
C SER A 206 -21.23 -8.55 24.28
N ARG A 207 -20.22 -8.86 23.44
CA ARG A 207 -18.80 -8.73 23.79
C ARG A 207 -18.28 -7.32 23.61
N LEU A 208 -18.93 -6.53 22.76
CA LEU A 208 -18.61 -5.14 22.50
C LEU A 208 -19.42 -4.16 23.36
N GLU A 209 -20.34 -4.67 24.19
CA GLU A 209 -21.25 -3.87 25.02
C GLU A 209 -22.09 -2.88 24.18
N ILE A 210 -22.54 -3.34 23.00
CA ILE A 210 -23.36 -2.56 22.06
C ILE A 210 -24.81 -3.03 22.14
N ASP A 211 -25.71 -2.09 22.37
CA ASP A 211 -27.16 -2.30 22.25
C ASP A 211 -27.61 -2.01 20.82
N LEU A 212 -28.08 -3.05 20.13
CA LEU A 212 -28.62 -2.94 18.79
C LEU A 212 -30.13 -2.69 18.88
N VAL A 213 -30.58 -1.60 18.29
CA VAL A 213 -31.99 -1.16 18.29
C VAL A 213 -32.52 -1.22 16.86
N ASP A 214 -33.39 -2.20 16.58
CA ASP A 214 -33.90 -2.48 15.24
C ASP A 214 -34.67 -1.27 14.67
N GLU A 215 -35.42 -0.55 15.48
CA GLU A 215 -36.17 0.65 15.04
C GLU A 215 -35.24 1.78 14.57
N VAL A 216 -34.02 1.85 15.13
CA VAL A 216 -33.00 2.80 14.66
C VAL A 216 -32.49 2.35 13.30
N LEU A 217 -32.23 1.05 13.12
CA LEU A 217 -31.74 0.49 11.86
C LEU A 217 -32.76 0.73 10.73
N ASP A 218 -34.03 0.46 10.98
CA ASP A 218 -35.12 0.72 10.03
C ASP A 218 -35.17 2.21 9.63
N SER A 219 -35.07 3.11 10.60
CA SER A 219 -35.04 4.55 10.33
C SER A 219 -33.83 4.97 9.47
N LEU A 220 -32.67 4.35 9.67
CA LEU A 220 -31.49 4.60 8.83
C LEU A 220 -31.69 4.09 7.41
N PHE A 221 -32.33 2.93 7.23
CA PHE A 221 -32.64 2.41 5.90
C PHE A 221 -33.66 3.25 5.14
N GLU A 222 -34.71 3.75 5.80
CA GLU A 222 -35.66 4.67 5.18
C GLU A 222 -34.97 5.96 4.68
N LYS A 223 -34.02 6.49 5.44
CA LYS A 223 -33.23 7.65 5.01
C LYS A 223 -32.33 7.31 3.84
N LEU A 224 -31.63 6.17 3.90
CA LEU A 224 -30.77 5.68 2.83
C LEU A 224 -31.55 5.52 1.53
N GLU A 225 -32.75 4.95 1.57
CA GLU A 225 -33.61 4.77 0.40
C GLU A 225 -33.95 6.10 -0.28
N ARG A 226 -34.26 7.14 0.51
CA ARG A 226 -34.63 8.47 -0.02
C ARG A 226 -33.48 9.19 -0.72
N VAL A 227 -32.24 8.83 -0.41
CA VAL A 227 -31.05 9.48 -0.97
C VAL A 227 -30.36 8.66 -2.04
N TYR A 228 -30.84 7.46 -2.32
CA TYR A 228 -30.30 6.57 -3.33
C TYR A 228 -30.66 6.94 -4.76
#